data_AF-C0CPW3-F1
#
_entry.id   AF-C0CPW3-F1
#
_cell.length_a   1.000
_cell.length_b   1.000
_cell.length_c   1.000
_cell.angle_alpha   90.00
_cell.angle_beta   90.00
_cell.angle_gamma   90.00
#
_symmetry.space_group_name_H-M   'P 1'
#
loop_
_entity.id
_entity.type
_entity.pdbx_description
1 polymer ?
#
loop_
_entity_poly.entity_id
_entity_poly.type
_entity_poly.pdbx_seq_one_letter_code
_entity_poly.pdbx_strand_id
1 'polypeptide(L)'
;VLTGHRGLPSAKLFSNLDEMEEGDTFSIHVLDRTLTYQVDQIRIVEPREVEDLEIEEGKDYCTLLTCTPYGINSHRLLVRGYRIANAVSAQRIPADAVQIDIVIVVLAVAVVILLAGGILWFLVRRIYERKGGR
;
A
#
# COMPACT_ATOMS: atom_id res chain seq x y z
N VAL A 1 6.11 -14.87 11.08
CA VAL A 1 5.34 -13.91 11.91
C VAL A 1 5.61 -12.49 11.42
N LEU A 2 4.58 -11.67 11.23
CA LEU A 2 4.70 -10.23 10.93
C LEU A 2 4.12 -9.43 12.10
N THR A 3 4.86 -8.43 12.57
CA THR A 3 4.47 -7.61 13.72
C THR A 3 4.16 -6.17 13.29
N GLY A 4 3.15 -5.58 13.91
CA GLY A 4 2.76 -4.18 13.70
C GLY A 4 2.25 -3.54 14.98
N HIS A 5 2.50 -2.24 15.16
CA HIS A 5 1.97 -1.53 16.32
C HIS A 5 0.45 -1.39 16.26
N ARG A 6 -0.16 -1.26 17.45
CA ARG A 6 -1.56 -0.92 17.64
C ARG A 6 -1.68 0.49 18.24
N GLY A 7 -2.44 1.37 17.60
CA GLY A 7 -2.76 2.70 18.15
C GLY A 7 -1.65 3.75 18.08
N LEU A 8 -0.82 3.76 17.02
CA LEU A 8 0.09 4.88 16.77
C LEU A 8 -0.71 6.13 16.33
N PRO A 9 -0.44 7.33 16.88
CA PRO A 9 -1.12 8.55 16.45
C PRO A 9 -0.87 8.92 14.98
N SER A 10 0.28 8.54 14.44
CA SER A 10 0.74 8.92 13.10
C SER A 10 0.34 7.95 11.99
N ALA A 11 -0.10 6.73 12.31
CA ALA A 11 -0.45 5.70 11.32
C ALA A 11 -1.31 4.58 11.93
N LYS A 12 -2.24 4.03 11.13
CA LYS A 12 -3.14 2.96 11.60
C LYS A 12 -2.41 1.64 11.88
N LEU A 13 -1.49 1.20 11.03
CA LEU A 13 -0.81 -0.11 11.15
C LEU A 13 -1.80 -1.24 11.48
N PHE A 14 -1.60 -2.01 12.55
CA PHE A 14 -2.45 -3.12 12.97
C PHE A 14 -3.53 -2.70 13.99
N SER A 15 -3.93 -1.41 14.00
CA SER A 15 -4.94 -0.90 14.93
C SER A 15 -6.27 -1.65 14.88
N ASN A 16 -6.67 -2.10 13.69
CA ASN A 16 -7.92 -2.80 13.39
C ASN A 16 -7.74 -4.33 13.27
N LEU A 17 -6.60 -4.88 13.69
CA LEU A 17 -6.36 -6.33 13.54
C LEU A 17 -7.36 -7.18 14.33
N ASP A 18 -7.99 -6.61 15.38
CA ASP A 18 -9.04 -7.23 16.17
C ASP A 18 -10.41 -7.29 15.48
N GLU A 19 -10.58 -6.63 14.34
CA GLU A 19 -11.81 -6.70 13.53
C GLU A 19 -11.81 -7.94 12.61
N MET A 20 -10.69 -8.66 12.51
CA MET A 20 -10.61 -9.88 11.69
C MET A 20 -11.32 -11.06 12.36
N GLU A 21 -11.93 -11.90 11.54
CA GLU A 21 -12.62 -13.12 11.95
C GLU A 21 -12.02 -14.37 11.27
N GLU A 22 -12.28 -15.56 11.83
CA GLU A 22 -11.94 -16.81 11.16
C GLU A 22 -12.65 -16.90 9.81
N GLY A 23 -11.91 -17.31 8.77
CA GLY A 23 -12.40 -17.32 7.40
C GLY A 23 -12.06 -16.06 6.59
N ASP A 24 -11.68 -14.95 7.23
CA ASP A 24 -11.14 -13.78 6.54
C ASP A 24 -9.85 -14.10 5.81
N THR A 25 -9.50 -13.29 4.81
CA THR A 25 -8.26 -13.46 4.05
C THR A 25 -7.36 -12.23 4.13
N PHE A 26 -6.05 -12.47 4.12
CA PHE A 26 -5.05 -11.43 3.98
C PHE A 26 -3.98 -11.88 2.99
N SER A 27 -3.28 -10.91 2.38
CA SER A 27 -2.23 -11.18 1.41
C SER A 27 -0.94 -10.47 1.78
N ILE A 28 0.18 -11.15 1.55
CA ILE A 28 1.53 -10.60 1.70
C ILE A 28 2.10 -10.42 0.30
N HIS A 29 2.47 -9.19 -0.03
CA HIS A 29 3.18 -8.86 -1.26
C HIS A 29 4.68 -8.77 -0.98
N VAL A 30 5.47 -9.64 -1.62
CA VAL A 30 6.93 -9.69 -1.48
C VAL A 30 7.53 -9.81 -2.87
N LEU A 31 8.30 -8.81 -3.30
CA LEU A 31 8.84 -8.71 -4.66
C LEU A 31 7.73 -8.87 -5.71
N ASP A 32 7.85 -9.85 -6.59
CA ASP A 32 6.93 -10.22 -7.65
C ASP A 32 5.87 -11.24 -7.23
N ARG A 33 5.74 -11.52 -5.93
CA ARG A 33 4.88 -12.58 -5.40
C ARG A 33 3.80 -12.03 -4.49
N THR A 34 2.61 -12.58 -4.63
CA THR A 34 1.51 -12.44 -3.67
C THR A 34 1.33 -13.79 -2.97
N LEU A 35 1.23 -13.77 -1.64
CA LEU A 35 0.98 -14.95 -0.82
C LEU A 35 -0.34 -14.72 -0.06
N THR A 36 -1.41 -15.41 -0.41
CA THR A 36 -2.72 -15.27 0.24
C THR A 36 -2.91 -16.32 1.34
N TYR A 37 -3.40 -15.88 2.50
CA TYR A 37 -3.70 -16.71 3.66
C TYR A 37 -5.17 -16.51 4.08
N GLN A 38 -5.78 -17.56 4.61
CA GLN A 38 -7.09 -17.50 5.25
C GLN A 38 -6.93 -17.71 6.75
N VAL A 39 -7.57 -16.88 7.56
CA VAL A 39 -7.53 -16.94 9.02
C VAL A 39 -8.16 -18.25 9.50
N ASP A 40 -7.40 -19.02 10.28
CA ASP A 40 -7.87 -20.26 10.93
C ASP A 40 -7.84 -20.19 12.46
N GLN A 41 -7.19 -19.18 13.03
CA GLN A 41 -7.05 -19.07 14.48
C GLN A 41 -6.80 -17.62 14.91
N ILE A 42 -7.50 -17.20 15.96
CA ILE A 42 -7.26 -15.93 16.65
C ILE A 42 -7.05 -16.20 18.14
N ARG A 43 -5.94 -15.74 18.70
CA ARG A 43 -5.59 -15.93 20.12
C ARG A 43 -5.13 -14.64 20.78
N ILE A 44 -5.47 -14.50 22.06
CA ILE A 44 -4.86 -13.52 22.96
C ILE A 44 -3.95 -14.27 23.92
N VAL A 45 -2.68 -13.90 23.96
CA VAL A 45 -1.63 -14.58 24.73
C VAL A 45 -0.83 -13.61 25.59
N GLU A 46 -0.14 -14.14 26.60
CA GLU A 46 0.83 -13.34 27.34
C GLU A 46 2.04 -12.94 26.47
N PRO A 47 2.73 -11.81 26.74
CA PRO A 47 3.89 -11.41 25.96
C PRO A 47 5.05 -12.41 25.90
N ARG A 48 5.09 -13.40 26.81
CA ARG A 48 6.14 -14.44 26.88
C ARG A 48 5.69 -15.79 26.32
N GLU A 49 4.42 -15.94 26.03
CA GLU A 49 3.83 -17.15 25.43
C GLU A 49 4.07 -17.08 23.92
N VAL A 50 4.92 -17.98 23.41
CA VAL A 50 5.43 -17.98 22.02
C VAL A 50 5.19 -19.31 21.32
N GLU A 51 4.55 -20.26 22.00
CA GLU A 51 4.31 -21.62 21.54
C GLU A 51 3.47 -21.63 20.24
N ASP A 52 2.53 -20.68 20.10
CA ASP A 52 1.71 -20.50 18.89
C ASP A 52 2.49 -19.93 17.68
N LEU A 53 3.75 -19.53 17.87
CA LEU A 53 4.58 -18.93 16.83
C LEU A 53 5.62 -19.91 16.27
N GLU A 54 5.68 -21.13 16.81
CA GLU A 54 6.57 -22.18 16.34
C GLU A 54 6.17 -22.69 14.95
N ILE A 55 7.15 -23.25 14.24
CA ILE A 55 6.92 -23.83 12.92
C ILE A 55 6.25 -25.19 13.09
N GLU A 56 5.08 -25.37 12.48
CA GLU A 56 4.41 -26.67 12.39
C GLU A 56 4.82 -27.41 11.11
N GLU A 57 5.29 -28.66 11.25
CA GLU A 57 5.78 -29.45 10.10
C GLU A 57 4.65 -29.68 9.06
N GLY A 58 4.97 -29.44 7.79
CA GLY A 58 4.03 -29.62 6.68
C GLY A 58 2.96 -28.52 6.56
N LYS A 59 3.06 -27.44 7.34
CA LYS A 59 2.14 -26.29 7.30
C LYS A 59 2.84 -25.04 6.78
N ASP A 60 2.10 -24.22 6.05
CA ASP A 60 2.51 -22.87 5.64
C ASP A 60 1.59 -21.87 6.34
N TYR A 61 2.05 -21.34 7.47
CA TYR A 61 1.32 -20.40 8.31
C TYR A 61 1.97 -19.02 8.27
N CYS A 62 1.12 -18.00 8.33
CA CYS A 62 1.54 -16.67 8.70
C CYS A 62 0.69 -16.15 9.86
N THR A 63 1.36 -15.68 10.91
CA THR A 63 0.73 -14.99 12.04
C THR A 63 1.00 -13.49 11.98
N LEU A 64 -0.06 -12.70 11.98
CA LEU A 64 -0.05 -11.26 12.22
C LEU A 64 -0.13 -11.01 13.74
N LEU A 65 0.81 -10.24 14.28
CA LEU A 65 0.94 -10.01 15.71
C LEU A 65 0.84 -8.52 16.05
N THR A 66 0.03 -8.19 17.05
CA THR A 66 0.00 -6.85 17.63
C THR A 66 -0.22 -6.85 19.16
N CYS A 67 -0.15 -5.70 19.80
CA CYS A 67 -0.45 -5.54 21.23
C CYS A 67 -1.95 -5.44 21.48
N THR A 68 -2.44 -5.93 22.62
CA THR A 68 -3.84 -5.85 23.02
C THR A 68 -3.96 -5.83 24.55
N PRO A 69 -5.06 -5.36 25.17
CA PRO A 69 -6.11 -4.50 24.61
C PRO A 69 -5.59 -3.15 24.14
N TYR A 70 -6.35 -2.45 23.30
CA TYR A 70 -5.98 -1.15 22.74
C TYR A 70 -5.63 -0.14 23.84
N GLY A 71 -4.46 0.50 23.73
CA GLY A 71 -3.97 1.48 24.71
C GLY A 71 -3.43 0.90 26.03
N ILE A 72 -3.68 -0.39 26.31
CA ILE A 72 -3.18 -1.09 27.51
C ILE A 72 -1.93 -1.92 27.16
N ASN A 73 -1.97 -2.64 26.04
CA ASN A 73 -0.84 -3.40 25.49
C ASN A 73 -0.23 -4.48 26.42
N SER A 74 -1.02 -4.98 27.38
CA SER A 74 -0.59 -5.99 28.37
C SER A 74 -0.42 -7.40 27.78
N HIS A 75 -1.12 -7.69 26.67
CA HIS A 75 -1.14 -8.98 25.99
C HIS A 75 -0.78 -8.83 24.51
N ARG A 76 -0.73 -9.95 23.78
CA ARG A 76 -0.54 -9.99 22.34
C ARG A 76 -1.77 -10.60 21.68
N LEU A 77 -2.19 -9.98 20.58
CA LEU A 77 -3.19 -10.53 19.67
C LEU A 77 -2.45 -11.21 18.53
N LEU A 78 -2.74 -12.50 18.35
CA LEU A 78 -2.23 -13.34 17.28
C LEU A 78 -3.38 -13.66 16.33
N VAL A 79 -3.26 -13.27 15.07
CA VAL A 79 -4.17 -13.66 13.99
C VAL A 79 -3.39 -14.53 13.03
N ARG A 80 -3.63 -15.84 13.06
CA ARG A 80 -2.94 -16.81 12.22
C ARG A 80 -3.81 -17.15 11.02
N GLY A 81 -3.17 -17.24 9.86
CA GLY A 81 -3.78 -17.81 8.67
C GLY A 81 -2.91 -18.87 8.03
N TYR A 82 -3.56 -19.84 7.40
CA TYR A 82 -2.95 -20.89 6.59
C TYR A 82 -2.93 -20.50 5.12
N ARG A 83 -1.93 -21.00 4.41
CA ARG A 83 -1.75 -20.69 3.00
C ARG A 83 -2.90 -21.23 2.15
N ILE A 84 -3.48 -20.38 1.32
CA ILE A 84 -4.43 -20.77 0.28
C ILE A 84 -3.89 -20.43 -1.11
N ALA A 85 -4.48 -21.04 -2.14
CA ALA A 85 -4.21 -20.64 -3.52
C ALA A 85 -4.60 -19.17 -3.69
N ASN A 86 -3.72 -18.40 -4.33
CA ASN A 86 -4.05 -17.03 -4.68
C ASN A 86 -5.29 -17.05 -5.58
N ALA A 87 -6.26 -16.18 -5.31
CA ALA A 87 -7.38 -15.99 -6.23
C ALA A 87 -6.81 -15.65 -7.61
N VAL A 88 -7.18 -16.43 -8.63
CA VAL A 88 -6.86 -16.11 -10.03
C VAL A 88 -7.78 -14.97 -10.44
N SER A 89 -7.51 -13.77 -9.94
CA SER A 89 -8.24 -12.59 -10.36
C SER A 89 -7.68 -12.15 -11.71
N ALA A 90 -8.52 -12.23 -12.73
CA ALA A 90 -8.40 -11.44 -13.97
C ALA A 90 -8.53 -9.92 -13.71
N GLN A 91 -8.17 -9.47 -12.51
CA GLN A 91 -8.07 -8.08 -12.13
C GLN A 91 -6.59 -7.79 -11.92
N ARG A 92 -6.02 -7.13 -12.93
CA ARG A 92 -4.85 -6.28 -12.76
C ARG A 92 -5.17 -5.34 -11.60
N ILE A 93 -4.78 -5.70 -10.38
CA ILE A 93 -4.44 -4.68 -9.40
C ILE A 93 -3.38 -3.87 -10.15
N PRO A 94 -3.61 -2.59 -10.49
CA PRO A 94 -2.54 -1.78 -11.01
C PRO A 94 -1.54 -1.71 -9.87
N ALA A 95 -0.57 -2.62 -9.90
CA ALA A 95 0.64 -2.51 -9.14
C ALA A 95 1.17 -1.13 -9.49
N ASP A 96 1.27 -0.31 -8.46
CA ASP A 96 1.68 1.07 -8.51
C ASP A 96 0.69 2.03 -9.19
N ALA A 97 0.40 3.12 -8.48
CA ALA A 97 0.21 4.40 -9.11
C ALA A 97 1.23 4.49 -10.26
N VAL A 98 0.77 4.65 -11.50
CA VAL A 98 1.65 4.76 -12.66
C VAL A 98 2.79 5.71 -12.26
N GLN A 99 3.99 5.18 -12.04
CA GLN A 99 5.17 5.98 -11.83
C GLN A 99 5.44 6.56 -13.21
N ILE A 100 4.69 7.61 -13.56
CA ILE A 100 4.90 8.32 -14.79
C ILE A 100 6.32 8.85 -14.67
N ASP A 101 7.19 8.35 -15.55
CA ASP A 101 8.57 8.77 -15.60
C ASP A 101 8.61 10.29 -15.58
N ILE A 102 9.34 10.86 -14.61
CA ILE A 102 9.46 12.30 -14.42
C ILE A 102 9.92 12.98 -15.72
N VAL A 103 10.65 12.26 -16.58
CA VAL A 103 11.04 12.70 -17.92
C VAL A 103 9.84 12.99 -18.82
N ILE A 104 8.81 12.14 -18.82
CA ILE A 104 7.59 12.34 -19.63
C ILE A 104 6.83 13.59 -19.16
N VAL A 105 6.71 13.78 -17.85
CA VAL A 105 6.04 14.95 -17.26
C VAL A 105 6.79 16.24 -17.63
N VAL A 106 8.12 16.24 -17.49
CA VAL A 106 8.97 17.38 -17.85
C VAL A 106 8.85 17.73 -19.33
N LEU A 107 8.85 16.73 -20.22
CA LEU A 107 8.69 16.95 -21.66
C LEU A 107 7.32 17.53 -22.00
N ALA A 108 6.24 17.02 -21.41
CA ALA A 108 4.89 17.53 -21.63
C ALA A 108 4.75 19.00 -21.19
N VAL A 109 5.26 19.34 -20.00
CA VAL A 109 5.26 20.73 -19.50
C VAL A 109 6.10 21.65 -20.38
N ALA A 110 7.28 21.21 -20.83
CA ALA A 110 8.14 21.98 -21.71
C ALA A 110 7.44 22.32 -23.04
N VAL A 111 6.74 21.36 -23.65
CA VAL A 111 5.96 21.58 -24.88
C VAL A 111 4.86 22.62 -24.67
N VAL A 112 4.11 22.55 -23.57
CA VAL A 112 3.05 23.51 -23.25
C VAL A 112 3.61 24.93 -23.10
N ILE A 113 4.75 25.09 -22.42
CA ILE A 113 5.41 26.39 -22.23
C ILE A 113 5.88 26.96 -23.58
N LEU A 114 6.47 26.14 -24.44
CA LEU A 114 6.93 26.57 -25.77
C LEU A 114 5.78 27.01 -26.67
N LEU A 115 4.65 26.29 -26.64
CA LEU A 115 3.46 26.67 -27.40
C LEU A 115 2.86 27.98 -26.89
N ALA A 116 2.72 28.14 -25.57
CA ALA A 116 2.23 29.36 -24.96
C ALA A 116 3.14 30.57 -25.28
N GLY A 117 4.46 30.39 -25.18
CA GLY A 117 5.45 31.40 -25.52
C GLY A 117 5.43 31.77 -27.00
N GLY A 118 5.33 30.78 -27.90
CA GLY A 118 5.22 31.00 -29.34
C GLY A 118 3.96 31.74 -29.74
N ILE A 119 2.81 31.38 -29.15
CA ILE A 119 1.53 32.09 -29.36
C ILE A 119 1.64 33.53 -28.85
N LEU A 120 2.16 33.74 -27.64
CA LEU A 120 2.33 35.08 -27.08
C LEU A 120 3.24 35.95 -27.95
N TRP A 121 4.39 35.41 -28.37
CA TRP A 121 5.31 36.10 -29.26
C TRP A 121 4.64 36.48 -30.59
N PHE A 122 3.89 35.55 -31.20
CA PHE A 122 3.16 35.80 -32.43
C PHE A 122 2.12 36.92 -32.28
N LEU A 123 1.34 36.91 -31.19
CA LEU A 123 0.35 37.94 -30.91
C LEU A 123 1.01 39.32 -30.68
N VAL A 124 2.09 39.38 -29.90
CA VAL A 124 2.83 40.62 -29.64
C VAL A 124 3.44 41.18 -30.92
N ARG A 125 4.07 40.34 -31.74
CA ARG A 125 4.63 40.75 -33.04
C ARG A 125 3.55 41.32 -33.96
N ARG A 126 2.38 40.68 -34.03
CA ARG A 126 1.25 41.15 -34.85
C ARG A 126 0.71 42.51 -34.39
N ILE A 127 0.72 42.79 -33.08
CA ILE A 127 0.31 44.09 -32.54
C ILE A 127 1.37 45.16 -32.86
N TYR A 128 2.66 44.82 -32.77
CA TYR A 128 3.76 45.73 -33.06
C TYR A 128 3.80 46.14 -34.54
N GLU A 129 3.70 45.17 -35.46
CA GLU A 129 3.66 45.43 -36.91
C GLU A 129 2.45 46.31 -37.32
N ARG A 130 1.31 46.21 -36.63
CA ARG A 130 0.15 47.09 -36.85
C ARG A 130 0.37 48.53 -36.38
N LYS A 131 1.26 48.78 -35.42
CA LYS A 131 1.53 50.14 -34.89
C LYS A 131 2.65 50.88 -35.64
N GLY A 132 3.58 50.16 -36.28
CA GLY A 132 4.71 50.75 -37.03
C GLY A 132 4.40 51.14 -38.49
N GLY A 133 3.15 50.99 -38.95
CA GLY A 133 2.72 51.27 -40.33
C GLY A 133 1.96 52.59 -40.51
N ARG A 134 2.33 53.65 -39.79
CA ARG A 134 1.74 54.99 -39.96
C ARG A 134 2.81 56.05 -40.07
#